data_AF-A0A969I1A1-F1
#
_entry.id   AF-A0A969I1A1-F1
#
_cell.length_a   1.000
_cell.length_b   1.000
_cell.length_c   1.000
_cell.angle_alpha   90.00
_cell.angle_beta   90.00
_cell.angle_gamma   90.00
#
_symmetry.space_group_name_H-M   'P 1'
#
loop_
_entity.id
_entity.type
_entity.pdbx_description
1 polymer ?
#
loop_
_entity_poly.entity_id
_entity_poly.type
_entity_poly.pdbx_seq_one_letter_code
_entity_poly.pdbx_strand_id
1 'polypeptide(L)'
;MGQPQYSVEDLIANIKRRCAVPTSQLTYTPEDFTLLASDEMQDIVVPLIMSTREEMFVDFYDIPTPADRIIPFPPETVGNKIRSVCYVQQSSPLILINLPRIDLDVVAGVGFSNLATLAGFYIQGNDLVLYPNTSVPVGTMIRIYFYRRTLVLADPSSYGRVVSVDPNTNTIVLDFMPLAWGIGTLLNAVSQTTPFRTVNDEMEIVNVSSPSVILNNVDDISVGDYISQKGFSAIPQIPIEAHPYLAQLTAAKALEGLGDRAGEEAAAAKAEKMKSALLVMISQRVDGSVKKIVNPSGGLRFNATIGRWGGGWGGSTY
;
A
#
# COMPACT_ATOMS: atom_id res chain seq x y z
N MET A 1 1.88 -20.47 -24.97
CA MET A 1 3.03 -20.13 -24.12
C MET A 1 2.45 -19.72 -22.78
N GLY A 2 2.81 -20.36 -21.67
CA GLY A 2 2.25 -20.02 -20.35
C GLY A 2 2.67 -18.60 -19.95
N GLN A 3 1.80 -17.88 -19.25
CA GLN A 3 2.15 -16.56 -18.71
C GLN A 3 3.26 -16.71 -17.65
N PRO A 4 4.17 -15.73 -17.53
CA PRO A 4 5.19 -15.77 -16.49
C PRO A 4 4.52 -15.77 -15.11
N GLN A 5 5.06 -16.62 -14.23
CA GLN A 5 4.64 -16.74 -12.83
C GLN A 5 5.63 -15.97 -11.95
N TYR A 6 5.10 -15.37 -10.89
CA TYR A 6 5.84 -14.58 -9.91
C TYR A 6 5.49 -14.98 -8.49
N SER A 7 5.08 -16.25 -8.33
CA SER A 7 4.59 -16.76 -7.05
C SER A 7 5.73 -16.93 -6.05
N VAL A 8 5.37 -17.18 -4.80
CA VAL A 8 6.32 -17.46 -3.73
C VAL A 8 7.18 -18.69 -4.06
N GLU A 9 6.70 -19.70 -4.80
CA GLU A 9 7.57 -20.81 -5.24
C GLU A 9 8.69 -20.34 -6.16
N ASP A 10 8.40 -19.42 -7.10
CA ASP A 10 9.40 -18.86 -8.00
C ASP A 10 10.42 -18.02 -7.24
N LEU A 11 9.96 -17.27 -6.23
CA LEU A 11 10.84 -16.53 -5.32
C LEU A 11 11.77 -17.47 -4.55
N ILE A 12 11.24 -18.52 -3.93
CA ILE A 12 12.02 -19.53 -3.19
C ILE A 12 13.03 -20.20 -4.12
N ALA A 13 12.64 -20.57 -5.34
CA ALA A 13 13.54 -21.14 -6.33
C ALA A 13 14.69 -20.17 -6.69
N ASN A 14 14.40 -18.87 -6.79
CA ASN A 14 15.41 -17.83 -7.02
C ASN A 14 16.37 -17.68 -5.83
N ILE A 15 15.85 -17.69 -4.59
CA ILE A 15 16.65 -17.63 -3.37
C ILE A 15 17.60 -18.83 -3.28
N LYS A 16 17.09 -20.06 -3.45
CA LYS A 16 17.90 -21.29 -3.40
C LYS A 16 19.04 -21.31 -4.41
N ARG A 17 18.80 -20.78 -5.63
CA ARG A 17 19.86 -20.64 -6.65
C ARG A 17 20.96 -19.67 -6.24
N ARG A 18 20.67 -18.68 -5.38
CA ARG A 18 21.63 -17.64 -4.95
C ARG A 18 22.48 -18.08 -3.76
N CYS A 19 21.90 -18.80 -2.80
CA CYS A 19 22.63 -19.33 -1.65
C CYS A 19 23.19 -20.75 -1.86
N ALA A 20 22.94 -21.36 -3.04
CA ALA A 20 23.34 -22.72 -3.38
C ALA A 20 22.88 -23.78 -2.35
N VAL A 21 21.80 -23.51 -1.61
CA VAL A 21 21.22 -24.45 -0.65
C VAL A 21 20.57 -25.61 -1.41
N PRO A 22 20.96 -26.87 -1.15
CA PRO A 22 20.37 -28.03 -1.81
C PRO A 22 18.86 -28.12 -1.60
N THR A 23 18.12 -28.57 -2.61
CA THR A 23 16.66 -28.70 -2.56
C THR A 23 16.15 -29.72 -1.54
N SER A 24 17.02 -30.60 -1.05
CA SER A 24 16.69 -31.75 -0.18
C SER A 24 17.20 -31.59 1.26
N GLN A 25 17.60 -30.37 1.67
CA GLN A 25 18.14 -30.13 3.00
C GLN A 25 17.04 -29.80 4.01
N LEU A 26 17.09 -30.42 5.19
CA LEU A 26 16.16 -30.21 6.32
C LEU A 26 16.37 -28.87 7.05
N THR A 27 17.48 -28.16 6.83
CA THR A 27 17.83 -26.96 7.60
C THR A 27 16.90 -25.78 7.33
N TYR A 28 16.42 -25.64 6.10
CA TYR A 28 15.44 -24.63 5.73
C TYR A 28 14.31 -25.27 4.95
N THR A 29 13.12 -25.20 5.52
CA THR A 29 11.87 -25.54 4.87
C THR A 29 11.44 -24.41 3.92
N PRO A 30 10.53 -24.66 2.97
CA PRO A 30 9.92 -23.59 2.18
C PRO A 30 9.32 -22.46 3.03
N GLU A 31 8.68 -22.82 4.15
CA GLU A 31 8.11 -21.87 5.12
C GLU A 31 9.17 -20.97 5.75
N ASP A 32 10.35 -21.50 6.08
CA ASP A 32 11.43 -20.65 6.62
C ASP A 32 11.87 -19.59 5.59
N PHE A 33 11.91 -19.95 4.30
CA PHE A 33 12.22 -18.98 3.24
C PHE A 33 11.10 -17.95 3.03
N THR A 34 9.83 -18.32 3.19
CA THR A 34 8.72 -17.35 3.07
C THR A 34 8.71 -16.36 4.21
N LEU A 35 9.00 -16.81 5.43
CA LEU A 35 9.11 -15.95 6.61
C LEU A 35 10.30 -14.99 6.46
N LEU A 36 11.49 -15.48 6.16
CA LEU A 36 12.66 -14.64 5.93
C LEU A 36 12.44 -13.64 4.78
N ALA A 37 11.78 -14.06 3.69
CA ALA A 37 11.45 -13.15 2.59
C ALA A 37 10.40 -12.12 3.00
N SER A 38 9.42 -12.48 3.83
CA SER A 38 8.41 -11.55 4.33
C SER A 38 9.05 -10.46 5.22
N ASP A 39 9.95 -10.86 6.11
CA ASP A 39 10.67 -9.94 7.01
C ASP A 39 11.52 -8.96 6.20
N GLU A 40 12.38 -9.47 5.30
CA GLU A 40 13.23 -8.62 4.46
C GLU A 40 12.43 -7.70 3.52
N MET A 41 11.27 -8.16 3.06
CA MET A 41 10.35 -7.33 2.27
C MET A 41 9.82 -6.16 3.09
N GLN A 42 9.36 -6.41 4.32
CA GLN A 42 8.77 -5.38 5.19
C GLN A 42 9.82 -4.44 5.79
N ASP A 43 10.99 -4.95 6.14
CA ASP A 43 12.04 -4.19 6.85
C ASP A 43 12.90 -3.35 5.91
N ILE A 44 13.23 -3.87 4.72
CA ILE A 44 14.18 -3.23 3.81
C ILE A 44 13.51 -2.76 2.52
N VAL A 45 12.82 -3.66 1.81
CA VAL A 45 12.37 -3.39 0.44
C VAL A 45 11.23 -2.37 0.41
N VAL A 46 10.20 -2.54 1.25
CA VAL A 46 9.06 -1.61 1.33
C VAL A 46 9.51 -0.21 1.76
N PRO A 47 10.29 -0.01 2.84
CA PRO A 47 10.81 1.30 3.21
C PRO A 47 11.70 1.94 2.13
N LEU A 48 12.52 1.14 1.43
CA LEU A 48 13.34 1.62 0.31
C LEU A 48 12.46 2.17 -0.81
N ILE A 49 11.42 1.45 -1.22
CA ILE A 49 10.48 1.91 -2.25
C ILE A 49 9.73 3.16 -1.77
N MET A 50 9.26 3.18 -0.52
CA MET A 50 8.58 4.35 0.05
C MET A 50 9.49 5.59 0.08
N SER A 51 10.81 5.40 0.20
CA SER A 51 11.79 6.50 0.23
C SER A 51 11.86 7.28 -1.08
N THR A 52 11.48 6.69 -2.22
CA THR A 52 11.49 7.37 -3.52
C THR A 52 10.34 8.36 -3.69
N ARG A 53 9.30 8.27 -2.84
CA ARG A 53 8.15 9.19 -2.80
C ARG A 53 7.39 9.29 -4.13
N GLU A 54 7.31 8.19 -4.87
CA GLU A 54 6.58 8.05 -6.14
C GLU A 54 5.18 7.40 -5.97
N GLU A 55 4.65 7.45 -4.75
CA GLU A 55 3.26 7.06 -4.42
C GLU A 55 2.88 5.61 -4.78
N MET A 56 3.85 4.69 -4.87
CA MET A 56 3.61 3.31 -5.33
C MET A 56 2.67 2.49 -4.46
N PHE A 57 2.65 2.73 -3.15
CA PHE A 57 1.75 2.06 -2.20
C PHE A 57 0.60 2.96 -1.74
N VAL A 58 0.32 4.06 -2.45
CA VAL A 58 -0.77 4.95 -2.05
C VAL A 58 -2.09 4.37 -2.53
N ASP A 59 -2.96 4.09 -1.57
CA ASP A 59 -4.35 3.69 -1.80
C ASP A 59 -5.29 4.71 -1.13
N PHE A 60 -6.59 4.60 -1.39
CA PHE A 60 -7.59 5.46 -0.77
C PHE A 60 -8.76 4.69 -0.19
N TYR A 61 -9.33 5.23 0.86
CA TYR A 61 -10.59 4.76 1.43
C TYR A 61 -11.53 5.96 1.64
N ASP A 62 -12.78 5.76 1.24
CA ASP A 62 -13.84 6.74 1.36
C ASP A 62 -14.74 6.39 2.54
N ILE A 63 -14.92 7.35 3.44
CA ILE A 63 -15.74 7.18 4.64
C ILE A 63 -16.68 8.38 4.82
N PRO A 64 -17.98 8.16 5.07
CA PRO A 64 -18.85 9.24 5.49
C PRO A 64 -18.44 9.74 6.88
N THR A 65 -18.43 11.06 7.06
CA THR A 65 -18.05 11.69 8.32
C THR A 65 -18.93 11.17 9.47
N PRO A 66 -18.35 10.49 10.48
CA PRO A 66 -19.11 9.88 11.58
C PRO A 66 -19.60 10.95 12.56
N ALA A 67 -20.64 10.65 13.34
CA ALA A 67 -21.30 11.60 14.23
C ALA A 67 -20.35 12.20 15.29
N ASP A 68 -19.40 11.41 15.78
CA ASP A 68 -18.37 11.81 16.74
C ASP A 68 -17.18 12.56 16.11
N ARG A 69 -17.10 12.61 14.77
CA ARG A 69 -16.01 13.26 14.01
C ARG A 69 -14.64 12.64 14.22
N ILE A 70 -14.60 11.39 14.67
CA ILE A 70 -13.39 10.61 14.89
C ILE A 70 -13.34 9.52 13.84
N ILE A 71 -12.30 9.52 13.01
CA ILE A 71 -12.10 8.49 11.99
C ILE A 71 -10.87 7.68 12.38
N PRO A 72 -11.01 6.37 12.67
CA PRO A 72 -9.86 5.52 12.96
C PRO A 72 -9.01 5.34 11.69
N PHE A 73 -7.71 5.14 11.88
CA PHE A 73 -6.84 4.84 10.75
C PHE A 73 -7.21 3.47 10.17
N PRO A 74 -7.17 3.30 8.83
CA PRO A 74 -7.35 1.99 8.24
C PRO A 74 -6.30 1.01 8.79
N PRO A 75 -6.70 -0.24 9.16
CA PRO A 75 -5.80 -1.20 9.79
C PRO A 75 -4.63 -1.61 8.87
N GLU A 76 -4.79 -1.41 7.57
CA GLU A 76 -3.82 -1.75 6.52
C GLU A 76 -2.79 -0.65 6.29
N THR A 77 -2.79 0.42 7.09
CA THR A 77 -1.82 1.50 6.94
C THR A 77 -0.41 1.06 7.36
N VAL A 78 0.59 1.39 6.53
CA VAL A 78 2.01 1.22 6.87
C VAL A 78 2.42 2.29 7.86
N GLY A 79 2.90 1.86 9.04
CA GLY A 79 3.41 2.76 10.08
C GLY A 79 2.41 3.83 10.52
N ASN A 80 1.09 3.56 10.39
CA ASN A 80 0.02 4.53 10.64
C ASN A 80 0.26 5.86 9.90
N LYS A 81 0.71 5.78 8.64
CA LYS A 81 1.09 6.95 7.85
C LYS A 81 0.01 7.30 6.83
N ILE A 82 -0.64 8.44 7.04
CA ILE A 82 -1.58 9.03 6.10
C ILE A 82 -0.84 9.94 5.12
N ARG A 83 -1.23 9.88 3.84
CA ARG A 83 -0.67 10.70 2.75
C ARG A 83 -1.40 12.03 2.59
N SER A 84 -2.72 12.01 2.62
CA SER A 84 -3.57 13.21 2.56
C SER A 84 -5.01 12.87 2.94
N VAL A 85 -5.75 13.88 3.39
CA VAL A 85 -7.16 13.76 3.77
C VAL A 85 -7.91 14.80 2.96
N CYS A 86 -8.93 14.36 2.24
CA CYS A 86 -9.69 15.22 1.34
C CYS A 86 -11.18 15.14 1.64
N TYR A 87 -11.85 16.26 1.52
CA TYR A 87 -13.30 16.29 1.35
C TYR A 87 -13.63 15.91 -0.09
N VAL A 88 -14.62 15.04 -0.28
CA VAL A 88 -15.13 14.63 -1.59
C VAL A 88 -16.44 15.35 -1.85
N GLN A 89 -16.43 16.30 -2.80
CA GLN A 89 -17.64 16.96 -3.25
C GLN A 89 -18.23 16.20 -4.45
N GLN A 90 -19.48 15.77 -4.33
CA GLN A 90 -20.24 15.09 -5.38
C GLN A 90 -20.64 16.09 -6.49
N SER A 91 -19.66 16.50 -7.28
CA SER A 91 -19.84 17.26 -8.52
C SER A 91 -19.28 16.46 -9.69
N SER A 92 -19.63 16.86 -10.92
CA SER A 92 -19.02 16.35 -12.14
C SER A 92 -18.31 17.53 -12.83
N PRO A 93 -16.97 17.59 -12.84
CA PRO A 93 -16.00 16.60 -12.35
C PRO A 93 -15.93 16.49 -10.81
N LEU A 94 -15.42 15.37 -10.30
CA LEU A 94 -15.18 15.16 -8.87
C LEU A 94 -14.22 16.22 -8.35
N ILE A 95 -14.61 16.90 -7.27
CA ILE A 95 -13.77 17.91 -6.62
C ILE A 95 -13.26 17.36 -5.29
N LEU A 96 -11.94 17.32 -5.15
CA LEU A 96 -11.24 16.96 -3.92
C LEU A 96 -10.70 18.23 -3.26
N ILE A 97 -11.14 18.50 -2.03
CA ILE A 97 -10.66 19.65 -1.25
C ILE A 97 -9.75 19.10 -0.14
N ASN A 98 -8.45 19.40 -0.23
CA ASN A 98 -7.48 18.95 0.76
C ASN A 98 -7.76 19.61 2.13
N LEU A 99 -7.90 18.79 3.17
CA LEU A 99 -8.04 19.26 4.53
C LEU A 99 -6.66 19.47 5.14
N PRO A 100 -6.33 20.66 5.67
CA PRO A 100 -5.05 20.89 6.31
C PRO A 100 -4.95 20.13 7.63
N ARG A 101 -3.76 19.61 7.93
CA ARG A 101 -3.43 19.15 9.28
C ARG A 101 -3.21 20.36 10.18
N ILE A 102 -3.83 20.35 11.35
CA ILE A 102 -3.70 21.35 12.40
C ILE A 102 -2.94 20.71 13.56
N ASP A 103 -2.03 21.47 14.17
CA ASP A 103 -1.34 21.03 15.38
C ASP A 103 -2.25 21.17 16.60
N LEU A 104 -2.09 20.25 17.56
CA LEU A 104 -2.94 20.22 18.77
C LEU A 104 -2.83 21.51 19.59
N ASP A 105 -1.65 22.13 19.64
CA ASP A 105 -1.43 23.40 20.34
C ASP A 105 -2.21 24.55 19.70
N VAL A 106 -2.37 24.54 18.37
CA VAL A 106 -3.18 25.52 17.64
C VAL A 106 -4.67 25.28 17.95
N VAL A 107 -5.10 24.02 17.96
CA VAL A 107 -6.47 23.65 18.35
C VAL A 107 -6.81 24.16 19.76
N ALA A 108 -5.87 24.03 20.72
CA ALA A 108 -6.04 24.52 22.08
C ALA A 108 -5.99 26.06 22.19
N GLY A 109 -5.13 26.72 21.40
CA GLY A 109 -4.88 28.16 21.46
C GLY A 109 -5.91 29.04 20.75
N VAL A 110 -6.61 28.53 19.72
CA VAL A 110 -7.55 29.33 18.91
C VAL A 110 -8.80 29.75 19.70
N GLY A 111 -9.14 29.04 20.79
CA GLY A 111 -10.28 29.38 21.64
C GLY A 111 -11.63 29.39 20.89
N PHE A 112 -12.72 29.55 21.63
CA PHE A 112 -14.11 29.44 21.13
C PHE A 112 -14.52 30.50 20.08
N SER A 113 -13.61 31.35 19.62
CA SER A 113 -13.94 32.63 18.96
C SER A 113 -13.89 32.63 17.43
N ASN A 114 -13.49 31.54 16.77
CA ASN A 114 -13.32 31.52 15.32
C ASN A 114 -14.04 30.36 14.63
N LEU A 115 -15.37 30.45 14.58
CA LEU A 115 -16.30 29.44 14.04
C LEU A 115 -16.17 29.18 12.52
N ALA A 116 -15.38 29.96 11.77
CA ALA A 116 -15.51 30.01 10.31
C ALA A 116 -14.22 29.92 9.47
N THR A 117 -13.01 30.05 10.04
CA THR A 117 -11.79 30.19 9.19
C THR A 117 -10.74 29.09 9.29
N LEU A 118 -10.80 28.20 10.30
CA LEU A 118 -9.84 27.10 10.41
C LEU A 118 -10.56 25.74 10.42
N ALA A 119 -10.75 25.15 9.25
CA ALA A 119 -11.26 23.78 9.10
C ALA A 119 -10.12 22.85 8.67
N GLY A 120 -10.03 21.67 9.29
CA GLY A 120 -8.97 20.70 9.04
C GLY A 120 -9.10 19.46 9.91
N PHE A 121 -7.98 18.82 10.19
CA PHE A 121 -7.93 17.68 11.10
C PHE A 121 -6.66 17.71 11.96
N TYR A 122 -6.71 17.07 13.12
CA TYR A 122 -5.53 16.75 13.89
C TYR A 122 -5.49 15.25 14.18
N ILE A 123 -4.31 14.76 14.58
CA ILE A 123 -4.10 13.35 14.90
C ILE A 123 -4.07 13.22 16.42
N GLN A 124 -4.85 12.29 16.95
CA GLN A 124 -4.87 11.94 18.37
C GLN A 124 -4.78 10.42 18.49
N GLY A 125 -3.67 9.90 19.02
CA GLY A 125 -3.42 8.46 19.00
C GLY A 125 -3.36 7.93 17.55
N ASN A 126 -4.20 6.93 17.26
CA ASN A 126 -4.36 6.33 15.93
C ASN A 126 -5.64 6.80 15.23
N ASP A 127 -6.19 7.94 15.66
CA ASP A 127 -7.43 8.50 15.14
C ASP A 127 -7.20 9.87 14.51
N LEU A 128 -8.01 10.13 13.49
CA LEU A 128 -8.08 11.39 12.78
C LEU A 128 -9.31 12.14 13.31
N VAL A 129 -9.08 13.27 13.96
CA VAL A 129 -10.16 14.07 14.56
C VAL A 129 -10.38 15.32 13.72
N LEU A 130 -11.61 15.50 13.24
CA LEU A 130 -11.98 16.64 12.41
C LEU A 130 -12.24 17.87 13.28
N TYR A 131 -11.73 19.02 12.84
CA TYR A 131 -11.83 20.27 13.57
C TYR A 131 -12.29 21.43 12.66
N PRO A 132 -13.17 22.33 13.12
CA PRO A 132 -13.95 22.22 14.36
C PRO A 132 -15.08 21.20 14.16
N ASN A 133 -15.42 20.49 15.23
CA ASN A 133 -16.45 19.45 15.23
C ASN A 133 -17.85 19.98 14.79
N THR A 134 -18.08 21.28 14.92
CA THR A 134 -19.33 21.97 14.55
C THR A 134 -19.46 22.29 13.06
N SER A 135 -18.38 22.32 12.29
CA SER A 135 -18.39 22.88 10.92
C SER A 135 -18.26 21.85 9.81
N VAL A 136 -17.95 20.59 10.13
CA VAL A 136 -18.01 19.48 9.15
C VAL A 136 -19.37 18.79 9.29
N PRO A 137 -20.26 18.81 8.27
CA PRO A 137 -21.55 18.14 8.34
C PRO A 137 -21.40 16.61 8.44
N VAL A 138 -22.32 15.97 9.17
CA VAL A 138 -22.37 14.49 9.28
C VAL A 138 -22.69 13.93 7.89
N GLY A 139 -22.13 12.75 7.55
CA GLY A 139 -22.44 12.07 6.30
C GLY A 139 -21.72 12.63 5.09
N THR A 140 -20.86 13.64 5.30
CA THR A 140 -20.03 14.13 4.22
C THR A 140 -18.89 13.16 3.90
N MET A 141 -18.66 12.87 2.62
CA MET A 141 -17.64 11.92 2.19
C MET A 141 -16.23 12.49 2.38
N ILE A 142 -15.41 11.76 3.13
CA ILE A 142 -13.99 12.04 3.32
C ILE A 142 -13.20 10.93 2.65
N ARG A 143 -12.24 11.32 1.82
CA ARG A 143 -11.26 10.43 1.21
C ARG A 143 -9.95 10.51 1.96
N ILE A 144 -9.49 9.38 2.49
CA ILE A 144 -8.19 9.27 3.13
C ILE A 144 -7.28 8.54 2.15
N TYR A 145 -6.21 9.22 1.71
CA TYR A 145 -5.11 8.59 1.01
C TYR A 145 -4.09 8.11 2.03
N PHE A 146 -3.66 6.86 1.93
CA PHE A 146 -2.72 6.26 2.88
C PHE A 146 -1.76 5.32 2.18
N TYR A 147 -0.64 5.01 2.84
CA TYR A 147 0.28 3.98 2.35
C TYR A 147 -0.23 2.62 2.80
N ARG A 148 -0.71 1.81 1.87
CA ARG A 148 -1.21 0.46 2.13
C ARG A 148 -0.05 -0.51 2.36
N ARG A 149 -0.22 -1.40 3.35
CA ARG A 149 0.74 -2.43 3.72
C ARG A 149 0.69 -3.58 2.72
N THR A 150 1.85 -4.08 2.35
CA THR A 150 1.97 -5.34 1.61
C THR A 150 1.59 -6.50 2.52
N LEU A 151 0.89 -7.49 1.97
CA LEU A 151 0.53 -8.70 2.70
C LEU A 151 1.78 -9.56 3.02
N VAL A 152 1.67 -10.40 4.03
CA VAL A 152 2.72 -11.39 4.38
C VAL A 152 2.76 -12.46 3.30
N LEU A 153 3.94 -13.00 2.95
CA LEU A 153 4.01 -14.06 1.96
C LEU A 153 3.40 -15.34 2.53
N ALA A 154 2.47 -15.92 1.79
CA ALA A 154 1.81 -17.17 2.09
C ALA A 154 2.78 -18.34 1.88
N ASP A 155 2.69 -19.39 2.70
CA ASP A 155 3.38 -20.65 2.44
C ASP A 155 2.81 -21.28 1.15
N PRO A 156 3.62 -21.87 0.26
CA PRO A 156 3.17 -22.61 -0.93
C PRO A 156 2.01 -23.60 -0.72
N SER A 157 1.83 -24.15 0.49
CA SER A 157 0.70 -25.04 0.81
C SER A 157 -0.59 -24.32 1.25
N SER A 158 -0.58 -22.98 1.29
CA SER A 158 -1.63 -22.16 1.92
C SER A 158 -2.39 -21.23 0.96
N TYR A 159 -2.13 -21.33 -0.35
CA TYR A 159 -2.83 -20.57 -1.38
C TYR A 159 -3.13 -21.40 -2.64
N GLY A 160 -4.05 -20.91 -3.45
CA GLY A 160 -4.41 -21.52 -4.75
C GLY A 160 -4.55 -20.46 -5.83
N ARG A 161 -4.34 -20.85 -7.09
CA ARG A 161 -4.58 -19.97 -8.23
C ARG A 161 -5.95 -20.25 -8.85
N VAL A 162 -6.64 -19.19 -9.23
CA VAL A 162 -7.95 -19.25 -9.87
C VAL A 162 -7.83 -19.81 -11.29
N VAL A 163 -8.52 -20.93 -11.52
CA VAL A 163 -8.63 -21.61 -12.82
C VAL A 163 -9.89 -21.15 -13.56
N SER A 164 -10.99 -20.95 -12.85
CA SER A 164 -12.23 -20.42 -13.40
C SER A 164 -13.04 -19.67 -12.35
N VAL A 165 -13.84 -18.70 -12.81
CA VAL A 165 -14.77 -17.92 -12.00
C VAL A 165 -16.15 -18.02 -12.63
N ASP A 166 -17.17 -18.34 -11.82
CA ASP A 166 -18.58 -18.21 -12.18
C ASP A 166 -19.25 -17.14 -11.30
N PRO A 167 -19.47 -15.93 -11.84
CA PRO A 167 -20.09 -14.83 -11.09
C PRO A 167 -21.58 -15.05 -10.81
N ASN A 168 -22.25 -15.99 -11.49
CA ASN A 168 -23.68 -16.23 -11.24
C ASN A 168 -23.89 -17.02 -9.94
N THR A 169 -22.93 -17.87 -9.59
CA THR A 169 -22.99 -18.73 -8.40
C THR A 169 -21.97 -18.34 -7.34
N ASN A 170 -21.18 -17.28 -7.57
CA ASN A 170 -20.02 -16.89 -6.76
C ASN A 170 -19.03 -18.06 -6.54
N THR A 171 -18.89 -18.92 -7.55
CA THR A 171 -18.02 -20.10 -7.46
C THR A 171 -16.70 -19.81 -8.13
N ILE A 172 -15.60 -20.10 -7.43
CA ILE A 172 -14.27 -20.16 -8.01
C ILE A 172 -13.76 -21.60 -8.00
N VAL A 173 -12.96 -21.95 -8.99
CA VAL A 173 -12.23 -23.22 -9.03
C VAL A 173 -10.74 -22.90 -8.92
N LEU A 174 -10.07 -23.57 -7.99
CA LEU A 174 -8.63 -23.39 -7.74
C LEU A 174 -7.83 -24.56 -8.30
N ASP A 175 -6.58 -24.31 -8.69
CA ASP A 175 -5.67 -25.40 -9.08
C ASP A 175 -5.19 -26.22 -7.88
N PHE A 176 -5.13 -25.58 -6.72
CA PHE A 176 -4.87 -26.19 -5.43
C PHE A 176 -5.74 -25.54 -4.35
N MET A 177 -6.31 -26.35 -3.47
CA MET A 177 -7.12 -25.87 -2.36
C MET A 177 -6.49 -26.30 -1.03
N PRO A 178 -6.07 -25.35 -0.17
CA PRO A 178 -5.50 -25.67 1.13
C PRO A 178 -6.48 -26.46 2.01
N LEU A 179 -5.99 -27.50 2.67
CA LEU A 179 -6.80 -28.38 3.54
C LEU A 179 -7.37 -27.66 4.77
N ALA A 180 -6.74 -26.56 5.19
CA ALA A 180 -7.15 -25.79 6.35
C ALA A 180 -8.37 -24.88 6.07
N TRP A 181 -8.77 -24.71 4.81
CA TRP A 181 -9.87 -23.82 4.46
C TRP A 181 -11.23 -24.46 4.74
N GLY A 182 -12.03 -23.78 5.55
CA GLY A 182 -13.40 -24.15 5.87
C GLY A 182 -14.37 -22.99 5.67
N ILE A 183 -15.66 -23.27 5.83
CA ILE A 183 -16.72 -22.24 5.83
C ILE A 183 -16.39 -21.18 6.90
N GLY A 184 -16.53 -19.90 6.53
CA GLY A 184 -16.18 -18.76 7.38
C GLY A 184 -14.72 -18.31 7.31
N THR A 185 -13.88 -18.99 6.53
CA THR A 185 -12.50 -18.52 6.31
C THR A 185 -12.52 -17.24 5.48
N LEU A 186 -11.86 -16.20 5.99
CA LEU A 186 -11.66 -14.94 5.27
C LEU A 186 -10.47 -15.04 4.32
N LEU A 187 -10.61 -14.53 3.11
CA LEU A 187 -9.65 -14.69 2.02
C LEU A 187 -9.26 -13.34 1.41
N ASN A 188 -8.06 -13.29 0.82
CA ASN A 188 -7.57 -12.21 -0.01
C ASN A 188 -7.34 -12.72 -1.44
N ALA A 189 -7.73 -11.92 -2.43
CA ALA A 189 -7.42 -12.11 -3.84
C ALA A 189 -6.32 -11.13 -4.24
N VAL A 190 -5.25 -11.64 -4.84
CA VAL A 190 -4.14 -10.83 -5.35
C VAL A 190 -3.97 -11.10 -6.83
N SER A 191 -3.88 -10.04 -7.63
CA SER A 191 -3.76 -10.21 -9.07
C SER A 191 -2.41 -10.82 -9.46
N GLN A 192 -2.42 -11.75 -10.42
CA GLN A 192 -1.19 -12.25 -11.03
C GLN A 192 -0.48 -11.19 -11.88
N THR A 193 -1.19 -10.14 -12.31
CA THR A 193 -0.63 -9.10 -13.17
C THR A 193 0.00 -7.98 -12.35
N THR A 194 1.17 -7.49 -12.78
CA THR A 194 1.80 -6.29 -12.22
C THR A 194 0.81 -5.12 -12.31
N PRO A 195 0.53 -4.37 -11.22
CA PRO A 195 1.35 -4.19 -10.01
C PRO A 195 1.05 -5.14 -8.82
N PHE A 196 0.44 -6.30 -9.04
CA PHE A 196 0.16 -7.31 -8.00
C PHE A 196 -0.73 -6.77 -6.86
N ARG A 197 -1.72 -5.95 -7.23
CA ARG A 197 -2.64 -5.33 -6.28
C ARG A 197 -3.51 -6.39 -5.58
N THR A 198 -3.86 -6.13 -4.32
CA THR A 198 -5.00 -6.80 -3.70
C THR A 198 -6.24 -6.36 -4.45
N VAL A 199 -6.95 -7.33 -5.01
CA VAL A 199 -8.15 -7.11 -5.82
C VAL A 199 -9.38 -7.12 -4.93
N ASN A 200 -9.40 -8.01 -3.94
CA ASN A 200 -10.49 -8.17 -2.99
C ASN A 200 -9.95 -8.72 -1.66
N ASP A 201 -10.38 -8.16 -0.53
CA ASP A 201 -9.95 -8.48 0.84
C ASP A 201 -11.13 -8.67 1.82
N GLU A 202 -12.35 -8.69 1.28
CA GLU A 202 -13.62 -8.87 2.00
C GLU A 202 -14.33 -10.19 1.63
N MET A 203 -13.57 -11.14 1.09
CA MET A 203 -14.10 -12.45 0.71
C MET A 203 -14.20 -13.40 1.91
N GLU A 204 -15.28 -14.16 1.94
CA GLU A 204 -15.54 -15.20 2.93
C GLU A 204 -16.04 -16.48 2.24
N ILE A 205 -15.53 -17.63 2.69
CA ILE A 205 -15.99 -18.93 2.21
C ILE A 205 -17.40 -19.24 2.73
N VAL A 206 -18.36 -19.38 1.81
CA VAL A 206 -19.74 -19.78 2.11
C VAL A 206 -19.91 -21.28 2.02
N ASN A 207 -19.27 -21.93 1.04
CA ASN A 207 -19.31 -23.37 0.88
C ASN A 207 -18.00 -23.89 0.25
N VAL A 208 -17.62 -25.12 0.57
CA VAL A 208 -16.40 -25.76 0.08
C VAL A 208 -16.75 -27.09 -0.57
N SER A 209 -16.35 -27.27 -1.82
CA SER A 209 -16.46 -28.53 -2.56
C SER A 209 -15.24 -28.69 -3.45
N SER A 210 -14.14 -29.20 -2.89
CA SER A 210 -12.84 -29.31 -3.56
C SER A 210 -12.95 -29.84 -5.00
N PRO A 211 -12.38 -29.16 -6.02
CA PRO A 211 -11.51 -27.97 -5.98
C PRO A 211 -12.26 -26.62 -6.07
N SER A 212 -13.58 -26.63 -5.95
CA SER A 212 -14.44 -25.45 -6.02
C SER A 212 -14.75 -24.87 -4.63
N VAL A 213 -14.83 -23.54 -4.58
CA VAL A 213 -15.19 -22.77 -3.39
C VAL A 213 -16.26 -21.77 -3.77
N ILE A 214 -17.33 -21.70 -2.98
CA ILE A 214 -18.37 -20.68 -3.12
C ILE A 214 -18.07 -19.57 -2.12
N LEU A 215 -17.98 -18.35 -2.61
CA LEU A 215 -17.67 -17.15 -1.82
C LEU A 215 -18.92 -16.27 -1.62
N ASN A 216 -18.84 -15.35 -0.66
CA ASN A 216 -19.86 -14.31 -0.46
C ASN A 216 -19.96 -13.34 -1.66
N ASN A 217 -18.84 -13.08 -2.34
CA ASN A 217 -18.74 -12.36 -3.60
C ASN A 217 -17.49 -12.83 -4.38
N VAL A 218 -17.48 -12.61 -5.69
CA VAL A 218 -16.32 -12.86 -6.56
C VAL A 218 -15.91 -11.60 -7.34
N ASP A 219 -16.22 -10.45 -6.78
CA ASP A 219 -16.05 -9.16 -7.45
C ASP A 219 -14.57 -8.91 -7.76
N ASP A 220 -14.32 -8.40 -8.96
CA ASP A 220 -13.02 -8.07 -9.54
C ASP A 220 -12.03 -9.25 -9.72
N ILE A 221 -12.36 -10.47 -9.31
CA ILE A 221 -11.50 -11.66 -9.47
C ILE A 221 -11.44 -12.08 -10.94
N SER A 222 -10.22 -12.33 -11.43
CA SER A 222 -9.97 -12.85 -12.76
C SER A 222 -9.27 -14.20 -12.74
N VAL A 223 -9.40 -14.97 -13.82
CA VAL A 223 -8.66 -16.22 -14.01
C VAL A 223 -7.16 -15.93 -13.99
N GLY A 224 -6.40 -16.71 -13.21
CA GLY A 224 -4.98 -16.52 -12.97
C GLY A 224 -4.65 -15.81 -11.66
N ASP A 225 -5.59 -15.10 -11.05
CA ASP A 225 -5.38 -14.46 -9.75
C ASP A 225 -5.13 -15.50 -8.64
N TYR A 226 -4.46 -15.09 -7.57
CA TYR A 226 -4.13 -15.95 -6.44
C TYR A 226 -5.03 -15.66 -5.26
N ILE A 227 -5.53 -16.73 -4.63
CA ILE A 227 -6.35 -16.68 -3.43
C ILE A 227 -5.54 -17.24 -2.26
N SER A 228 -5.49 -16.48 -1.18
CA SER A 228 -4.80 -16.84 0.07
C SER A 228 -5.68 -16.46 1.26
N GLN A 229 -5.35 -16.97 2.45
CA GLN A 229 -6.03 -16.52 3.68
C GLN A 229 -5.81 -15.02 3.91
N LYS A 230 -6.79 -14.35 4.52
CA LYS A 230 -6.72 -12.91 4.83
C LYS A 230 -5.43 -12.55 5.57
N GLY A 231 -4.74 -11.52 5.08
CA GLY A 231 -3.44 -11.08 5.60
C GLY A 231 -2.22 -11.66 4.87
N PHE A 232 -2.42 -12.68 4.03
CA PHE A 232 -1.34 -13.33 3.27
C PHE A 232 -1.48 -13.13 1.76
N SER A 233 -0.39 -13.30 1.03
CA SER A 233 -0.34 -13.26 -0.44
C SER A 233 0.61 -14.30 -1.02
N ALA A 234 0.21 -14.91 -2.13
CA ALA A 234 1.04 -15.82 -2.93
C ALA A 234 2.10 -15.11 -3.78
N ILE A 235 2.09 -13.77 -3.86
CA ILE A 235 3.01 -12.97 -4.69
C ILE A 235 3.55 -11.82 -3.85
N PRO A 236 4.86 -11.52 -3.91
CA PRO A 236 5.40 -10.29 -3.32
C PRO A 236 4.78 -9.05 -3.96
N GLN A 237 4.01 -8.30 -3.17
CA GLN A 237 3.29 -7.09 -3.60
C GLN A 237 4.20 -5.86 -3.72
N ILE A 238 5.33 -6.07 -4.40
CA ILE A 238 6.35 -5.08 -4.72
C ILE A 238 6.55 -5.06 -6.24
N PRO A 239 7.12 -3.99 -6.81
CA PRO A 239 7.42 -3.94 -8.23
C PRO A 239 8.25 -5.14 -8.67
N ILE A 240 7.99 -5.66 -9.87
CA ILE A 240 8.65 -6.85 -10.41
C ILE A 240 10.18 -6.69 -10.44
N GLU A 241 10.66 -5.48 -10.67
CA GLU A 241 12.08 -5.13 -10.67
C GLU A 241 12.73 -5.30 -9.29
N ALA A 242 11.94 -5.25 -8.21
CA ALA A 242 12.41 -5.44 -6.84
C ALA A 242 12.44 -6.92 -6.41
N HIS A 243 11.80 -7.85 -7.13
CA HIS A 243 11.80 -9.27 -6.79
C HIS A 243 13.20 -9.89 -6.73
N PRO A 244 14.11 -9.62 -7.70
CA PRO A 244 15.49 -10.13 -7.63
C PRO A 244 16.29 -9.54 -6.46
N TYR A 245 15.99 -8.30 -6.05
CA TYR A 245 16.62 -7.65 -4.91
C TYR A 245 16.17 -8.29 -3.60
N LEU A 246 14.86 -8.53 -3.44
CA LEU A 246 14.30 -9.28 -2.32
C LEU A 246 14.94 -10.66 -2.21
N ALA A 247 14.98 -11.42 -3.32
CA ALA A 247 15.60 -12.75 -3.33
C ALA A 247 17.08 -12.73 -2.91
N GLN A 248 17.80 -11.65 -3.21
CA GLN A 248 19.21 -11.50 -2.83
C GLN A 248 19.37 -11.19 -1.33
N LEU A 249 18.49 -10.36 -0.76
CA LEU A 249 18.48 -10.06 0.68
C LEU A 249 18.15 -11.31 1.49
N THR A 250 17.09 -12.03 1.12
CA THR A 250 16.70 -13.28 1.79
C THR A 250 17.80 -14.34 1.69
N ALA A 251 18.51 -14.42 0.56
CA ALA A 251 19.65 -15.32 0.42
C ALA A 251 20.80 -14.95 1.37
N ALA A 252 21.08 -13.66 1.57
CA ALA A 252 22.09 -13.21 2.54
C ALA A 252 21.69 -13.60 3.98
N LYS A 253 20.43 -13.41 4.36
CA LYS A 253 19.91 -13.84 5.66
C LYS A 253 19.94 -15.34 5.88
N ALA A 254 19.63 -16.12 4.86
CA ALA A 254 19.75 -17.57 4.93
C ALA A 254 21.22 -17.99 5.15
N LEU A 255 22.19 -17.32 4.51
CA LEU A 255 23.62 -17.61 4.71
C LEU A 255 24.11 -17.19 6.11
N GLU A 256 23.62 -16.07 6.63
CA GLU A 256 23.86 -15.63 8.01
C GLU A 256 23.40 -16.72 9.01
N GLY A 257 22.19 -17.25 8.83
CA GLY A 257 21.66 -18.32 9.68
C GLY A 257 22.39 -19.66 9.57
N LEU A 258 23.03 -19.94 8.42
CA LEU A 258 23.92 -21.10 8.25
C LEU A 258 25.32 -20.91 8.87
N GLY A 259 25.67 -19.67 9.24
CA GLY A 259 27.00 -19.32 9.74
C GLY A 259 28.07 -19.16 8.63
N ASP A 260 27.68 -19.12 7.35
CA ASP A 260 28.60 -18.87 6.24
C ASP A 260 28.84 -17.37 6.03
N ARG A 261 29.71 -16.81 6.88
CA ARG A 261 30.03 -15.37 6.86
C ARG A 261 30.62 -14.89 5.53
N ALA A 262 31.40 -15.71 4.84
CA ALA A 262 32.02 -15.32 3.57
C ALA A 262 30.97 -15.24 2.45
N GLY A 263 30.04 -16.21 2.42
CA GLY A 263 28.89 -16.19 1.52
C GLY A 263 27.96 -15.01 1.81
N GLU A 264 27.67 -14.75 3.09
CA GLU A 264 26.85 -13.62 3.54
C GLU A 264 27.43 -12.28 3.08
N GLU A 265 28.71 -12.01 3.35
CA GLU A 265 29.37 -10.75 2.97
C GLU A 265 29.34 -10.52 1.45
N ALA A 266 29.58 -11.58 0.65
CA ALA A 266 29.50 -11.51 -0.80
C ALA A 266 28.06 -11.24 -1.29
N ALA A 267 27.08 -11.88 -0.66
CA ALA A 267 25.66 -11.71 -0.99
C ALA A 267 25.16 -10.30 -0.64
N ALA A 268 25.54 -9.76 0.51
CA ALA A 268 25.23 -8.40 0.95
C ALA A 268 25.86 -7.34 0.04
N ALA A 269 27.14 -7.52 -0.35
CA ALA A 269 27.81 -6.61 -1.28
C ALA A 269 27.13 -6.57 -2.66
N LYS A 270 26.58 -7.70 -3.12
CA LYS A 270 25.77 -7.76 -4.35
C LYS A 270 24.42 -7.07 -4.17
N ALA A 271 23.78 -7.24 -3.01
CA ALA A 271 22.51 -6.59 -2.69
C ALA A 271 22.62 -5.06 -2.75
N GLU A 272 23.69 -4.46 -2.23
CA GLU A 272 23.90 -3.00 -2.29
C GLU A 272 24.05 -2.49 -3.74
N LYS A 273 24.72 -3.26 -4.63
CA LYS A 273 24.76 -2.92 -6.05
C LYS A 273 23.36 -2.97 -6.67
N MET A 274 22.59 -4.01 -6.37
CA MET A 274 21.21 -4.17 -6.88
C MET A 274 20.28 -3.06 -6.37
N LYS A 275 20.44 -2.63 -5.12
CA LYS A 275 19.71 -1.51 -4.53
C LYS A 275 19.92 -0.21 -5.29
N SER A 276 21.17 0.11 -5.62
CA SER A 276 21.49 1.34 -6.39
C SER A 276 20.85 1.32 -7.78
N ALA A 277 20.87 0.16 -8.46
CA ALA A 277 20.21 -0.01 -9.76
C ALA A 277 18.68 0.05 -9.64
N LEU A 278 18.11 -0.55 -8.59
CA LEU A 278 16.68 -0.52 -8.33
C LEU A 278 16.20 0.92 -8.14
N LEU A 279 16.89 1.71 -7.30
CA LEU A 279 16.54 3.11 -7.05
C LEU A 279 16.44 3.94 -8.33
N VAL A 280 17.33 3.72 -9.30
CA VAL A 280 17.28 4.42 -10.59
C VAL A 280 16.02 4.03 -11.37
N MET A 281 15.65 2.75 -11.38
CA MET A 281 14.48 2.26 -12.11
C MET A 281 13.15 2.74 -11.50
N ILE A 282 13.08 2.83 -10.17
CA ILE A 282 11.85 3.22 -9.47
C ILE A 282 11.77 4.72 -9.17
N SER A 283 12.84 5.48 -9.43
CA SER A 283 12.83 6.94 -9.28
C SER A 283 12.06 7.60 -10.42
N GLN A 284 11.28 8.62 -10.10
CA GLN A 284 10.51 9.44 -11.06
C GLN A 284 9.64 8.60 -12.02
N ARG A 285 8.39 8.34 -11.63
CA ARG A 285 7.46 7.59 -12.51
C ARG A 285 6.95 8.40 -13.70
N VAL A 286 7.17 9.72 -13.69
CA VAL A 286 6.75 10.66 -14.75
C VAL A 286 7.93 11.52 -15.18
N ASP A 287 8.72 11.04 -16.13
CA ASP A 287 9.91 11.74 -16.65
C ASP A 287 9.59 13.07 -17.33
N GLY A 288 8.42 13.15 -17.99
CA GLY A 288 8.02 14.33 -18.76
C GLY A 288 7.67 15.55 -17.91
N SER A 289 7.51 15.39 -16.59
CA SER A 289 7.16 16.48 -15.69
C SER A 289 7.97 16.41 -14.41
N VAL A 290 8.95 17.30 -14.28
CA VAL A 290 9.69 17.45 -13.02
C VAL A 290 8.71 17.77 -11.89
N LYS A 291 8.83 17.03 -10.79
CA LYS A 291 8.06 17.25 -9.57
C LYS A 291 8.30 18.66 -9.04
N LYS A 292 7.35 19.57 -9.27
CA LYS A 292 7.42 20.94 -8.76
C LYS A 292 7.11 20.92 -7.26
N ILE A 293 7.92 21.63 -6.46
CA ILE A 293 7.58 21.93 -5.07
C ILE A 293 6.43 22.93 -5.11
N VAL A 294 5.21 22.44 -4.90
CA VAL A 294 4.03 23.29 -4.80
C VAL A 294 3.63 23.36 -3.34
N ASN A 295 3.62 24.56 -2.77
CA ASN A 295 2.93 24.85 -1.52
C ASN A 295 1.56 25.47 -1.87
N PRO A 296 0.46 24.70 -1.86
CA PRO A 296 -0.85 25.21 -2.28
C PRO A 296 -1.38 26.30 -1.34
N SER A 297 -1.01 26.26 -0.06
CA SER A 297 -1.42 27.19 1.00
C SER A 297 -0.38 28.26 1.33
N GLY A 298 0.70 28.38 0.54
CA GLY A 298 1.72 29.40 0.75
C GLY A 298 1.17 30.82 0.53
N GLY A 299 1.45 31.74 1.46
CA GLY A 299 0.97 33.14 1.42
C GLY A 299 1.36 33.93 0.15
N LEU A 300 2.31 33.43 -0.63
CA LEU A 300 2.70 33.99 -1.93
C LEU A 300 1.63 33.81 -3.03
N ARG A 301 0.66 32.90 -2.86
CA ARG A 301 -0.47 32.74 -3.80
C ARG A 301 -1.67 33.60 -3.46
N PHE A 302 -1.94 33.82 -2.17
CA PHE A 302 -3.00 34.74 -1.73
C PHE A 302 -2.68 36.21 -2.05
N ASN A 303 -1.41 36.55 -2.27
CA ASN A 303 -0.99 37.91 -2.58
C ASN A 303 -0.95 38.24 -4.09
N ALA A 304 -1.25 37.26 -4.98
CA ALA A 304 -1.27 37.49 -6.43
C ALA A 304 -2.48 38.34 -6.89
N THR A 305 -3.52 38.45 -6.06
CA THR A 305 -4.67 39.34 -6.26
C THR A 305 -4.54 40.69 -5.55
N ILE A 306 -3.52 40.88 -4.70
CA ILE A 306 -3.19 42.19 -4.09
C ILE A 306 -1.91 42.73 -4.76
N GLY A 307 -1.93 42.74 -6.09
CA GLY A 307 -0.93 43.41 -6.91
C GLY A 307 -1.12 44.92 -6.89
N ARG A 308 -0.57 45.58 -5.87
CA ARG A 308 0.28 46.78 -5.99
C ARG A 308 -0.04 47.70 -7.19
N TRP A 309 -1.21 48.31 -7.22
CA TRP A 309 -1.43 49.55 -7.99
C TRP A 309 -0.74 50.68 -7.21
N GLY A 310 0.53 50.88 -7.52
CA GLY A 310 1.34 51.97 -6.99
C GLY A 310 0.70 53.31 -7.34
N GLY A 311 0.50 54.13 -6.31
CA GLY A 311 0.19 55.54 -6.46
C GLY A 311 1.30 56.25 -7.23
N GLY A 312 0.89 57.26 -8.00
CA GLY A 312 1.81 58.11 -8.74
C GLY A 312 1.13 58.95 -9.81
N TRP A 313 0.18 59.80 -9.42
CA TRP A 313 -0.14 61.02 -10.19
C TRP A 313 -0.14 62.19 -9.21
N GLY A 314 0.93 62.98 -9.29
CA GLY A 314 1.19 64.13 -8.44
C GLY A 314 0.23 65.28 -8.71
N GLY A 315 0.04 66.11 -7.68
CA GLY A 315 -0.54 67.43 -7.83
C GLY A 315 0.47 68.46 -8.36
N SER A 316 -0.07 69.66 -8.57
CA SER A 316 0.55 70.95 -8.93
C SER A 316 0.44 71.28 -10.42
N THR A 317 -0.02 72.44 -10.90
CA THR A 317 -0.52 73.71 -10.32
C THR A 317 -0.92 74.59 -11.52
N TYR A 318 -1.90 75.49 -11.32
CA TYR A 318 -2.40 76.58 -12.19
C TYR A 318 -3.31 76.20 -13.36
#